data_AF-E3IYF4-F1
#
_entry.id   AF-E3IYF4-F1
#
_cell.length_a   1.000
_cell.length_b   1.000
_cell.length_c   1.000
_cell.angle_alpha   90.00
_cell.angle_beta   90.00
_cell.angle_gamma   90.00
#
_symmetry.space_group_name_H-M   'P 1'
#
loop_
_entity.id
_entity.type
_entity.pdbx_description
1 polymer ?
#
loop_
_entity_poly.entity_id
_entity_poly.type
_entity_poly.pdbx_seq_one_letter_code
_entity_poly.pdbx_strand_id
1 'polypeptide(L)'
;MEAPATPPSRAGTPPLLTAPRPCSIARALEIVGERWSLLVIREVTLGVRRFDAIQAATGAPRAVLTDRLANLVRAGVLDRVSYREDGTRARPEYRLTQAGRELSPVLTALRQWGDRHLSDEAGPPATFTHVGCGAPVRVQHVCAAGHLIDDAREVVRTTREAQAAETQNAETQNAETRDAETSATETPSDLRPASPAT
;
A
#
# COMPACT_ATOMS: atom_id res chain seq x y z
N MET A 1 14.44 -11.19 -25.29
CA MET A 1 13.56 -11.61 -24.17
C MET A 1 14.48 -11.82 -22.99
N GLU A 2 14.70 -10.74 -22.23
CA GLU A 2 15.70 -10.69 -21.17
C GLU A 2 15.21 -11.51 -19.97
N ALA A 3 16.06 -12.39 -19.45
CA ALA A 3 15.73 -13.21 -18.28
C ALA A 3 15.55 -12.31 -17.05
N PRO A 4 14.56 -12.58 -16.17
CA PRO A 4 14.40 -11.79 -14.95
C PRO A 4 15.63 -11.95 -14.07
N ALA A 5 16.16 -10.83 -13.57
CA ALA A 5 17.28 -10.78 -12.66
C ALA A 5 17.03 -11.71 -11.45
N THR A 6 18.03 -12.51 -11.09
CA THR A 6 17.97 -13.41 -9.94
C THR A 6 17.73 -12.60 -8.66
N PRO A 7 16.70 -12.91 -7.85
CA PRO A 7 16.45 -12.18 -6.61
C PRO A 7 17.63 -12.35 -5.64
N PRO A 8 17.99 -11.30 -4.88
CA PRO A 8 19.10 -11.39 -3.92
C PRO A 8 18.82 -12.48 -2.87
N SER A 9 19.82 -13.34 -2.66
CA SER A 9 19.77 -14.45 -1.70
C SER A 9 19.55 -13.93 -0.26
N ARG A 10 18.53 -14.46 0.43
CA ARG A 10 18.19 -14.16 1.84
C ARG A 10 19.13 -14.82 2.85
N ALA A 11 20.42 -14.91 2.57
CA ALA A 11 21.37 -15.60 3.43
C ALA A 11 21.85 -14.69 4.59
N GLY A 12 21.20 -14.82 5.76
CA GLY A 12 21.69 -14.23 7.01
C GLY A 12 20.69 -14.38 8.16
N THR A 13 21.16 -14.79 9.34
CA THR A 13 20.37 -14.72 10.58
C THR A 13 20.06 -13.24 10.87
N PRO A 14 18.78 -12.85 10.98
CA PRO A 14 18.44 -11.46 11.25
C PRO A 14 19.00 -11.06 12.63
N PRO A 15 19.60 -9.87 12.77
CA PRO A 15 20.11 -9.41 14.05
C PRO A 15 18.98 -9.36 15.08
N LEU A 16 19.32 -9.65 16.34
CA LEU A 16 18.38 -9.50 17.45
C LEU A 16 17.98 -8.01 17.56
N LEU A 17 16.68 -7.73 17.44
CA LEU A 17 16.15 -6.37 17.50
C LEU A 17 16.07 -5.90 18.95
N THR A 18 16.63 -4.73 19.25
CA THR A 18 16.63 -4.11 20.58
C THR A 18 15.48 -3.13 20.81
N ALA A 19 14.72 -2.80 19.75
CA ALA A 19 13.54 -1.93 19.80
C ALA A 19 12.51 -2.32 18.73
N PRO A 20 11.23 -1.92 18.87
CA PRO A 20 10.21 -2.11 17.84
C PRO A 20 10.61 -1.45 16.52
N ARG A 21 10.39 -2.15 15.41
CA ARG A 21 10.65 -1.60 14.07
C ARG A 21 9.66 -0.47 13.77
N PRO A 22 10.11 0.68 13.24
CA PRO A 22 9.22 1.66 12.65
C PRO A 22 8.32 0.99 11.60
N CYS A 23 7.02 1.04 11.80
CA CYS A 23 6.07 0.23 11.04
C CYS A 23 4.82 1.04 10.70
N SER A 24 4.60 1.33 9.42
CA SER A 24 3.39 2.02 8.96
C SER A 24 2.12 1.21 9.23
N ILE A 25 2.22 -0.12 9.30
CA ILE A 25 1.10 -0.97 9.70
C ILE A 25 0.71 -0.68 11.15
N ALA A 26 1.68 -0.58 12.07
CA ALA A 26 1.40 -0.24 13.47
C ALA A 26 0.69 1.12 13.59
N ARG A 27 1.17 2.13 12.86
CA ARG A 27 0.53 3.47 12.80
C ARG A 27 -0.88 3.41 12.24
N ALA A 28 -1.12 2.60 11.20
CA ALA A 28 -2.46 2.40 10.66
C ALA A 28 -3.39 1.71 11.68
N LEU A 29 -2.88 0.73 12.43
CA LEU A 29 -3.65 -0.01 13.44
C LEU A 29 -4.07 0.87 14.63
N GLU A 30 -3.40 1.97 14.91
CA GLU A 30 -3.89 2.97 15.88
C GLU A 30 -5.24 3.59 15.46
N ILE A 31 -5.52 3.63 14.15
CA ILE A 31 -6.76 4.18 13.59
C ILE A 31 -7.78 3.07 13.33
N VAL A 32 -7.35 2.01 12.62
CA VAL A 32 -8.25 0.97 12.09
C VAL A 32 -8.14 -0.38 12.79
N GLY A 33 -7.19 -0.55 13.72
CA GLY A 33 -6.92 -1.84 14.37
C GLY A 33 -7.96 -2.25 15.41
N GLU A 34 -8.83 -1.35 15.84
CA GLU A 34 -9.96 -1.73 16.66
C GLU A 34 -11.06 -2.39 15.81
N ARG A 35 -11.61 -3.50 16.30
CA ARG A 35 -12.55 -4.37 15.58
C ARG A 35 -13.66 -3.61 14.86
N TRP A 36 -14.30 -2.65 15.52
CA TRP A 36 -15.45 -1.96 14.97
C TRP A 36 -15.07 -0.90 13.94
N SER A 37 -13.82 -0.38 13.95
CA SER A 37 -13.37 0.60 12.94
C SER A 37 -13.52 0.05 11.52
N LEU A 38 -13.00 -1.15 11.24
CA LEU A 38 -13.09 -1.77 9.91
C LEU A 38 -14.52 -2.18 9.55
N LEU A 39 -15.34 -2.59 10.52
CA LEU A 39 -16.76 -2.88 10.29
C LEU A 39 -17.54 -1.61 9.94
N VAL A 40 -17.28 -0.49 10.59
CA VAL A 40 -17.87 0.81 10.24
C VAL A 40 -17.47 1.20 8.82
N ILE A 41 -16.17 1.12 8.47
CA ILE A 41 -15.69 1.47 7.12
C ILE A 41 -16.34 0.57 6.07
N ARG A 42 -16.51 -0.74 6.35
CA ARG A 42 -17.24 -1.67 5.49
C ARG A 42 -18.66 -1.18 5.20
N GLU A 43 -19.44 -0.85 6.23
CA GLU A 43 -20.82 -0.40 6.07
C GLU A 43 -20.91 0.92 5.29
N VAL A 44 -20.04 1.89 5.57
CA VAL A 44 -20.02 3.16 4.83
C VAL A 44 -19.61 2.95 3.37
N THR A 45 -18.71 1.99 3.10
CA THR A 45 -18.34 1.57 1.73
C THR A 45 -19.54 0.98 0.98
N LEU A 46 -20.40 0.24 1.69
CA LEU A 46 -21.66 -0.32 1.17
C LEU A 46 -22.79 0.72 1.08
N GLY A 47 -22.53 1.99 1.43
CA GLY A 47 -23.49 3.08 1.32
C GLY A 47 -24.30 3.37 2.59
N VAL A 48 -24.03 2.69 3.71
CA VAL A 48 -24.69 2.94 4.99
C VAL A 48 -24.06 4.15 5.67
N ARG A 49 -24.79 5.27 5.73
CA ARG A 49 -24.22 6.57 6.17
C ARG A 49 -24.75 7.09 7.50
N ARG A 50 -25.81 6.50 8.05
CA ARG A 50 -26.49 6.99 9.26
C ARG A 50 -26.10 6.18 10.48
N PHE A 51 -25.94 6.84 11.63
CA PHE A 51 -25.50 6.21 12.89
C PHE A 51 -26.31 4.96 13.23
N ASP A 52 -27.64 5.05 13.30
CA ASP A 52 -28.48 3.93 13.76
C ASP A 52 -28.43 2.74 12.77
N ALA A 53 -28.28 3.02 11.47
CA ALA A 53 -28.13 1.99 10.45
C ALA A 53 -26.75 1.30 10.53
N ILE A 54 -25.68 2.07 10.74
CA ILE A 54 -24.33 1.53 10.98
C ILE A 54 -24.34 0.70 12.26
N GLN A 55 -25.03 1.15 13.31
CA GLN A 55 -25.15 0.42 14.57
C GLN A 55 -25.86 -0.92 14.36
N ALA A 56 -26.99 -0.93 13.66
CA ALA A 56 -27.75 -2.14 13.37
C ALA A 56 -26.94 -3.12 12.51
N ALA A 57 -26.23 -2.63 11.50
CA ALA A 57 -25.45 -3.47 10.57
C ALA A 57 -24.18 -4.05 11.20
N THR A 58 -23.53 -3.30 12.10
CA THR A 58 -22.32 -3.79 12.78
C THR A 58 -22.61 -4.54 14.06
N GLY A 59 -23.69 -4.21 14.78
CA GLY A 59 -23.96 -4.71 16.14
C GLY A 59 -23.08 -4.08 17.21
N ALA A 60 -22.35 -3.00 16.89
CA ALA A 60 -21.48 -2.33 17.83
C ALA A 60 -22.27 -1.69 18.99
N PRO A 61 -21.78 -1.79 20.24
CA PRO A 61 -22.34 -1.02 21.34
C PRO A 61 -22.32 0.49 21.03
N ARG A 62 -23.38 1.20 21.42
CA ARG A 62 -23.57 2.62 21.04
C ARG A 62 -22.39 3.51 21.42
N ALA A 63 -21.86 3.35 22.63
CA ALA A 63 -20.70 4.11 23.11
C ALA A 63 -19.46 3.84 22.26
N VAL A 64 -19.17 2.56 22.01
CA VAL A 64 -18.03 2.15 21.18
C VAL A 64 -18.16 2.69 19.76
N LEU A 65 -19.34 2.59 19.14
CA LEU A 65 -19.57 3.14 17.80
C LEU A 65 -19.37 4.65 17.75
N THR A 66 -19.82 5.37 18.78
CA THR A 66 -19.64 6.83 18.89
C THR A 66 -18.15 7.18 18.90
N ASP A 67 -17.37 6.50 19.74
CA ASP A 67 -15.93 6.72 19.84
C ASP A 67 -15.20 6.39 18.52
N ARG A 68 -15.59 5.30 17.86
CA ARG A 68 -14.97 4.88 16.59
C ARG A 68 -15.28 5.85 15.46
N LEU A 69 -16.52 6.28 15.32
CA LEU A 69 -16.90 7.29 14.33
C LEU A 69 -16.16 8.61 14.58
N ALA A 70 -16.06 9.05 15.83
CA ALA A 70 -15.30 10.25 16.18
C ALA A 70 -13.80 10.11 15.85
N ASN A 71 -13.20 8.95 16.13
CA ASN A 71 -11.80 8.68 15.80
C ASN A 71 -11.54 8.67 14.29
N LEU A 72 -12.41 7.99 13.52
CA LEU A 72 -12.30 7.91 12.06
C LEU A 72 -12.49 9.28 11.40
N VAL A 73 -13.37 10.12 11.95
CA VAL A 73 -13.51 11.52 11.49
C VAL A 73 -12.26 12.34 11.81
N ARG A 74 -11.75 12.25 13.04
CA ARG A 74 -10.53 12.96 13.45
C ARG A 74 -9.31 12.56 12.61
N ALA A 75 -9.23 11.28 12.25
CA ALA A 75 -8.16 10.73 11.41
C ALA A 75 -8.34 11.02 9.91
N GLY A 76 -9.41 11.72 9.50
CA GLY A 76 -9.67 12.04 8.10
C GLY A 76 -10.05 10.84 7.24
N VAL A 77 -10.53 9.74 7.84
CA VAL A 77 -11.04 8.56 7.12
C VAL A 77 -12.51 8.77 6.72
N LEU A 78 -13.26 9.47 7.57
CA LEU A 78 -14.66 9.82 7.34
C LEU A 78 -14.88 11.33 7.47
N ASP A 79 -15.79 11.87 6.68
CA ASP A 79 -16.38 13.18 6.90
C ASP A 79 -17.72 13.04 7.62
N ARG A 80 -17.99 13.92 8.58
CA ARG A 80 -19.31 14.08 9.21
C ARG A 80 -20.04 15.24 8.55
N VAL A 81 -21.06 14.93 7.76
CA VAL A 81 -21.83 15.92 6.99
C VAL A 81 -23.22 16.07 7.60
N SER A 82 -23.73 17.30 7.72
CA SER A 82 -25.13 17.52 8.05
C SER A 82 -25.99 17.24 6.82
N TYR A 83 -26.79 16.19 6.87
CA TYR A 83 -27.81 15.89 5.86
C TYR A 83 -29.17 16.33 6.36
N ARG A 84 -29.98 16.91 5.47
CA ARG A 84 -31.35 17.32 5.75
C ARG A 84 -32.20 16.99 4.54
N GLU A 85 -33.21 16.14 4.74
CA GLU A 85 -34.34 16.03 3.82
C GLU A 85 -35.28 17.20 4.04
N ASP A 86 -35.91 17.69 2.97
CA ASP A 86 -36.86 18.79 3.04
C ASP A 86 -37.97 18.48 4.07
N GLY A 87 -38.17 19.40 5.01
CA GLY A 87 -39.14 19.26 6.10
C GLY A 87 -38.66 18.46 7.33
N THR A 88 -37.43 17.92 7.36
CA THR A 88 -36.92 17.14 8.50
C THR A 88 -35.79 17.84 9.29
N ARG A 89 -35.56 17.39 10.53
CA ARG A 89 -34.41 17.85 11.33
C ARG A 89 -33.12 17.33 10.71
N ALA A 90 -32.12 18.19 10.57
CA ALA A 90 -30.80 17.81 10.09
C ALA A 90 -30.20 16.67 10.94
N ARG A 91 -29.72 15.62 10.28
CA ARG A 91 -29.07 14.46 10.89
C ARG A 91 -27.65 14.30 10.34
N PRO A 92 -26.69 13.90 11.18
CA PRO A 92 -25.35 13.65 10.71
C PRO A 92 -25.30 12.38 9.85
N GLU A 93 -24.61 12.49 8.72
CA GLU A 93 -24.16 11.37 7.89
C GLU A 93 -22.64 11.25 7.95
N TYR A 94 -22.16 10.03 7.74
CA TYR A 94 -20.74 9.71 7.63
C TYR A 94 -20.42 9.30 6.21
N ARG A 95 -19.41 9.92 5.60
CA ARG A 95 -19.01 9.66 4.21
C ARG A 95 -17.52 9.36 4.15
N LEU A 96 -17.10 8.43 3.30
CA LEU A 96 -15.68 8.18 3.10
C LEU A 96 -15.01 9.40 2.46
N THR A 97 -13.86 9.77 3.03
CA THR A 97 -12.89 10.65 2.37
C THR A 97 -12.14 9.88 1.28
N GLN A 98 -11.20 10.54 0.61
CA GLN A 98 -10.27 9.83 -0.27
C GLN A 98 -9.44 8.78 0.48
N ALA A 99 -8.87 9.15 1.64
CA ALA A 99 -8.10 8.24 2.48
C ALA A 99 -8.95 7.04 2.96
N GLY A 100 -10.24 7.25 3.26
CA GLY A 100 -11.15 6.15 3.60
C GLY A 100 -11.42 5.19 2.44
N ARG A 101 -11.53 5.70 1.20
CA ARG A 101 -11.71 4.86 0.01
C ARG A 101 -10.49 3.96 -0.27
N GLU A 102 -9.29 4.44 0.04
CA GLU A 102 -8.04 3.70 -0.11
C GLU A 102 -7.92 2.48 0.82
N LEU A 103 -8.82 2.33 1.80
CA LEU A 103 -8.91 1.14 2.66
C LEU A 103 -9.71 -0.01 2.03
N SER A 104 -10.35 0.18 0.88
CA SER A 104 -11.11 -0.87 0.20
C SER A 104 -10.28 -2.14 -0.10
N PRO A 105 -9.02 -2.06 -0.57
CA PRO A 105 -8.16 -3.23 -0.73
C PRO A 105 -7.86 -3.96 0.59
N VAL A 106 -7.77 -3.24 1.72
CA VAL A 106 -7.56 -3.84 3.05
C VAL A 106 -8.78 -4.66 3.47
N LEU A 107 -9.99 -4.10 3.29
CA LEU A 107 -11.24 -4.82 3.53
C LEU A 107 -11.35 -6.07 2.64
N THR A 108 -10.97 -5.95 1.38
CA THR A 108 -10.97 -7.07 0.42
C THR A 108 -10.01 -8.16 0.86
N ALA A 109 -8.78 -7.81 1.23
CA ALA A 109 -7.77 -8.75 1.71
C ALA A 109 -8.25 -9.50 2.96
N LEU A 110 -8.80 -8.76 3.93
CA LEU A 110 -9.30 -9.33 5.19
C LEU A 110 -10.48 -10.28 4.96
N ARG A 111 -11.43 -9.87 4.10
CA ARG A 111 -12.55 -10.73 3.67
C ARG A 111 -12.03 -12.02 3.05
N GLN A 112 -11.15 -11.92 2.06
CA GLN A 112 -10.66 -13.10 1.36
C GLN A 112 -9.90 -14.08 2.26
N TRP A 113 -9.19 -13.57 3.26
CA TRP A 113 -8.59 -14.44 4.29
C TRP A 113 -9.67 -15.11 5.14
N GLY A 114 -10.67 -14.35 5.61
CA GLY A 114 -11.80 -14.90 6.37
C GLY A 114 -12.57 -15.96 5.60
N ASP A 115 -12.94 -15.68 4.36
CA ASP A 115 -13.66 -16.59 3.46
C ASP A 115 -12.90 -17.92 3.25
N ARG A 116 -11.57 -17.89 3.20
CA ARG A 116 -10.75 -19.10 2.99
C ARG A 116 -10.55 -19.94 4.24
N HIS A 117 -10.56 -19.33 5.42
CA HIS A 117 -10.09 -19.98 6.65
C HIS A 117 -11.15 -20.12 7.73
N LEU A 118 -12.21 -19.31 7.68
CA LEU A 118 -13.22 -19.20 8.74
C LEU A 118 -14.65 -19.45 8.23
N SER A 119 -14.85 -19.68 6.93
CA SER A 119 -16.15 -20.10 6.40
C SER A 119 -16.54 -21.48 6.93
N ASP A 120 -17.83 -21.64 7.21
CA ASP A 120 -18.44 -22.92 7.54
C ASP A 120 -18.80 -23.70 6.25
N GLU A 121 -19.55 -24.80 6.39
CA GLU A 121 -19.99 -25.62 5.26
C GLU A 121 -20.88 -24.85 4.26
N ALA A 122 -21.51 -23.76 4.67
CA ALA A 122 -22.32 -22.91 3.79
C ALA A 122 -21.46 -21.97 2.92
N GLY A 123 -20.16 -21.86 3.22
CA GLY A 123 -19.21 -21.04 2.46
C GLY A 123 -19.20 -19.56 2.87
N PRO A 124 -18.65 -18.67 2.02
CA PRO A 124 -18.58 -17.24 2.31
C PRO A 124 -19.98 -16.61 2.42
N PRO A 125 -20.24 -15.76 3.43
CA PRO A 125 -21.56 -15.15 3.64
C PRO A 125 -21.91 -14.10 2.57
N ALA A 126 -20.94 -13.62 1.80
CA ALA A 126 -21.14 -12.67 0.71
C ALA A 126 -20.07 -12.80 -0.37
N THR A 127 -20.47 -12.67 -1.63
CA THR A 127 -19.56 -12.61 -2.78
C THR A 127 -19.52 -11.19 -3.35
N PHE A 128 -18.34 -10.76 -3.78
CA PHE A 128 -18.13 -9.44 -4.37
C PHE A 128 -17.65 -9.61 -5.81
N THR A 129 -18.41 -9.07 -6.75
CA THR A 129 -18.19 -9.23 -8.18
C THR A 129 -18.02 -7.89 -8.87
N HIS A 130 -17.30 -7.88 -9.98
CA HIS A 130 -17.14 -6.69 -10.81
C HIS A 130 -18.46 -6.36 -11.50
N VAL A 131 -18.94 -5.12 -11.34
CA VAL A 131 -20.22 -4.67 -11.92
C VAL A 131 -20.28 -4.89 -13.44
N GLY A 132 -19.18 -4.71 -14.16
CA GLY A 132 -19.17 -4.83 -15.62
C GLY A 132 -19.18 -6.25 -16.18
N CYS A 133 -18.69 -7.25 -15.43
CA CYS A 133 -18.57 -8.62 -15.97
C CYS A 133 -19.02 -9.75 -15.03
N GLY A 134 -19.40 -9.43 -13.79
CA GLY A 134 -19.82 -10.41 -12.79
C GLY A 134 -18.70 -11.29 -12.22
N ALA A 135 -17.45 -11.14 -12.67
CA ALA A 135 -16.33 -11.94 -12.17
C ALA A 135 -15.99 -11.59 -10.70
N PRO A 136 -15.59 -12.57 -9.86
CA PRO A 136 -15.18 -12.31 -8.48
C PRO A 136 -14.00 -11.33 -8.37
N VAL A 137 -14.09 -10.40 -7.43
CA VAL A 137 -13.03 -9.43 -7.14
C VAL A 137 -12.06 -10.00 -6.09
N ARG A 138 -10.76 -9.87 -6.36
CA ARG A 138 -9.65 -10.26 -5.46
C ARG A 138 -8.61 -9.16 -5.33
N VAL A 139 -7.89 -9.12 -4.21
CA VAL A 139 -6.67 -8.31 -4.07
C VAL A 139 -5.47 -9.08 -4.61
N GLN A 140 -4.51 -8.38 -5.22
CA GLN A 140 -3.25 -8.93 -5.72
C GLN A 140 -2.14 -7.87 -5.55
N HIS A 141 -0.89 -8.32 -5.39
CA HIS A 141 0.25 -7.42 -5.41
C HIS A 141 0.71 -7.19 -6.86
N VAL A 142 1.05 -5.94 -7.18
CA VAL A 142 1.57 -5.53 -8.49
C VAL A 142 2.80 -4.68 -8.24
N CYS A 143 3.91 -4.98 -8.91
CA CYS A 143 5.11 -4.13 -8.82
C CYS A 143 4.97 -2.89 -9.71
N ALA A 144 5.87 -1.91 -9.57
CA ALA A 144 5.84 -0.68 -10.36
C ALA A 144 5.94 -0.92 -11.89
N ALA A 145 6.50 -2.05 -12.31
CA ALA A 145 6.58 -2.46 -13.73
C ALA A 145 5.34 -3.22 -14.23
N GLY A 146 4.33 -3.43 -13.38
CA GLY A 146 3.07 -4.09 -13.76
C GLY A 146 3.07 -5.62 -13.62
N HIS A 147 4.14 -6.24 -13.11
CA HIS A 147 4.15 -7.69 -12.85
C HIS A 147 3.26 -8.03 -11.65
N LEU A 148 2.45 -9.08 -11.79
CA LEU A 148 1.72 -9.68 -10.67
C LEU A 148 2.67 -10.43 -9.76
N ILE A 149 2.49 -10.28 -8.45
CA ILE A 149 3.28 -10.98 -7.43
C ILE A 149 2.34 -11.87 -6.62
N ASP A 150 2.54 -13.18 -6.71
CA ASP A 150 1.71 -14.19 -6.06
C ASP A 150 2.36 -14.75 -4.79
N ASP A 151 3.69 -14.80 -4.70
CA ASP A 151 4.40 -15.21 -3.50
C ASP A 151 5.00 -14.00 -2.77
N ALA A 152 4.67 -13.85 -1.48
CA ALA A 152 5.26 -12.83 -0.62
C ALA A 152 6.79 -12.93 -0.51
N ARG A 153 7.40 -14.07 -0.87
CA ARG A 153 8.85 -14.26 -0.93
C ARG A 153 9.50 -13.50 -2.07
N GLU A 154 8.76 -13.16 -3.12
CA GLU A 154 9.22 -12.31 -4.24
C GLU A 154 9.30 -10.83 -3.85
N VAL A 155 8.79 -10.46 -2.66
CA VAL A 155 8.86 -9.09 -2.13
C VAL A 155 10.04 -8.96 -1.16
N VAL A 156 10.93 -8.00 -1.46
CA VAL A 156 12.06 -7.64 -0.60
C VAL A 156 11.74 -6.34 0.14
N ARG A 157 12.00 -6.33 1.46
CA ARG A 157 11.91 -5.11 2.27
C ARG A 157 13.23 -4.37 2.23
N THR A 158 13.25 -3.19 1.64
CA THR A 158 14.36 -2.23 1.76
C THR A 158 14.05 -1.22 2.88
N THR A 159 15.07 -0.82 3.65
CA THR A 159 14.95 0.26 4.64
C THR A 159 15.42 1.56 4.03
N ARG A 160 14.99 2.71 4.58
CA ARG A 160 15.47 4.03 4.13
C ARG A 160 17.00 4.13 4.17
N GLU A 161 17.61 3.53 5.19
CA GLU A 161 19.07 3.45 5.34
C GLU A 161 19.72 2.62 4.22
N ALA A 162 19.14 1.45 3.88
CA ALA A 162 19.63 0.61 2.80
C ALA A 162 19.48 1.29 1.42
N GLN A 163 18.35 1.98 1.19
CA GLN A 163 18.12 2.73 -0.05
C GLN A 163 19.08 3.92 -0.21
N ALA A 164 19.39 4.62 0.88
CA ALA A 164 20.37 5.70 0.88
C ALA A 164 21.78 5.18 0.55
N ALA A 165 22.19 4.05 1.13
CA ALA A 165 23.48 3.42 0.86
C ALA A 165 23.60 2.93 -0.60
N GLU A 166 22.54 2.34 -1.16
CA GLU A 166 22.49 1.92 -2.57
C GLU A 166 22.57 3.10 -3.53
N THR A 167 21.89 4.22 -3.23
CA THR A 167 21.93 5.44 -4.04
C THR A 167 23.33 6.05 -4.05
N GLN A 168 23.97 6.13 -2.87
CA GLN A 168 25.33 6.67 -2.72
C GLN A 168 26.37 5.81 -3.47
N ASN A 169 26.24 4.48 -3.41
CA ASN A 169 27.12 3.56 -4.13
C ASN A 169 26.95 3.68 -5.65
N ALA A 170 25.72 3.84 -6.14
CA ALA A 170 25.44 4.03 -7.57
C ALA A 170 25.97 5.39 -8.08
N GLU A 171 25.87 6.45 -7.29
CA GLU A 171 26.45 7.77 -7.60
C GLU A 171 27.98 7.73 -7.64
N THR A 172 28.61 7.02 -6.70
CA THR A 172 30.07 6.86 -6.64
C THR A 172 30.58 6.05 -7.83
N GLN A 173 29.93 4.93 -8.16
CA GLN A 173 30.29 4.11 -9.32
C GLN A 173 30.12 4.85 -10.66
N ASN A 174 29.08 5.68 -10.81
CA ASN A 174 28.88 6.52 -12.00
C ASN A 174 29.90 7.65 -12.12
N ALA A 175 30.40 8.20 -11.01
CA ALA A 175 31.48 9.19 -11.02
C ALA A 175 32.81 8.57 -11.48
N GLU A 176 33.14 7.40 -10.94
CA GLU A 176 34.36 6.66 -11.33
C GLU A 176 34.35 6.23 -12.81
N THR A 177 33.20 5.86 -13.36
CA THR A 177 33.08 5.53 -14.80
C THR A 177 33.26 6.74 -15.70
N ARG A 178 32.76 7.92 -15.29
CA ARG A 178 32.92 9.18 -16.04
C ARG A 178 34.37 9.67 -16.06
N ASP A 179 35.07 9.57 -14.94
CA ASP A 179 36.49 9.97 -14.85
C ASP A 179 37.39 9.04 -15.69
N ALA A 180 37.04 7.76 -15.78
CA ALA A 180 37.71 6.78 -16.63
C ALA A 180 37.49 7.03 -18.14
N GLU A 181 36.27 7.39 -18.56
CA GLU A 181 35.99 7.78 -19.96
C GLU A 181 36.67 9.10 -20.34
N THR A 182 36.74 10.07 -19.42
CA THR A 182 37.36 11.37 -19.69
C THR A 182 38.88 11.24 -19.89
N SER A 183 39.55 10.37 -19.12
CA SER A 183 40.99 10.09 -19.29
C SER A 183 41.33 9.32 -20.57
N ALA A 184 40.38 8.58 -21.16
CA ALA A 184 40.62 7.81 -22.38
C ALA A 184 40.57 8.66 -23.67
N THR A 185 40.11 9.91 -23.59
CA THR A 185 39.89 10.76 -24.78
C THR A 185 41.05 11.72 -25.08
N GLU A 186 42.04 11.84 -24.18
CA GLU A 186 43.28 12.60 -24.42
C GLU A 186 44.34 11.73 -25.11
N THR A 187 44.19 11.50 -26.42
CA THR A 187 45.30 11.01 -27.25
C THR A 187 46.11 12.21 -27.74
N PRO A 188 47.44 12.31 -27.49
CA PRO A 188 48.24 13.42 -27.99
C PRO A 188 48.33 13.35 -29.50
N SER A 189 47.73 14.34 -30.16
CA SER A 189 47.85 14.56 -31.60
C SER A 189 49.22 15.15 -31.88
N ASP A 190 50.22 14.31 -32.14
CA ASP A 190 51.46 14.74 -32.78
C ASP A 190 52.10 13.59 -33.55
N LEU A 191 52.14 13.71 -34.88
CA LEU A 191 53.22 13.25 -35.76
C LEU A 191 52.91 13.66 -37.20
N ARG A 192 53.46 14.81 -37.57
CA ARG A 192 53.54 15.35 -38.93
C ARG A 192 54.66 14.61 -39.68
N PRO A 193 54.44 13.99 -40.86
CA PRO A 193 55.53 13.37 -41.59
C PRO A 193 56.33 14.41 -42.38
N ALA A 194 57.65 14.31 -42.33
CA ALA A 194 58.58 15.08 -43.15
C ALA A 194 58.64 14.50 -44.57
N SER A 195 58.57 15.36 -45.59
CA SER A 195 58.84 15.03 -46.99
C SER A 195 60.33 14.79 -47.25
N PRO A 196 60.70 13.90 -48.20
CA PRO A 196 62.08 13.81 -48.67
C PRO A 196 62.30 14.75 -49.87
N ALA A 197 63.44 15.45 -49.89
CA ALA A 197 63.96 16.13 -51.06
C ALA A 197 65.34 15.54 -51.42
N THR A 198 65.38 15.07 -52.68
CA THR A 198 66.47 14.82 -53.65
C THR A 198 67.86 14.44 -53.16
#